data_AF-Q0VRA9-F1
#
_entry.id   AF-Q0VRA9-F1
#
_cell.length_a   1.000
_cell.length_b   1.000
_cell.length_c   1.000
_cell.angle_alpha   90.00
_cell.angle_beta   90.00
_cell.angle_gamma   90.00
#
_symmetry.space_group_name_H-M   'P 1'
#
loop_
_entity.id
_entity.type
_entity.pdbx_description
1 polymer ?
#
loop_
_entity_poly.entity_id
_entity_poly.type
_entity_poly.pdbx_seq_one_letter_code
_entity_poly.pdbx_strand_id
1 'polypeptide(L)'
;MAKAKKAAAKKTAARRPAAKKAAAVKAPALPKSVTNAEAKVKLQGKAVAQAEKKVTQSQTKLDKHRAKIDAENAKLSKLRADVAAKREKAQKTPTAAAKRAVDTARGRMNTGRLKLQDIRAEAKLIRAEIQAAKKVVAREVKKMRTAERNLKAKLRDHERKLAKKAKAEQKKIEQKAKVAARKAAAKAKRVAKKAAPSKPKKAPAKKAVASKPAAKKTTPRKAPAKKAAAKRAPAKKAASS
;
A
#
# COMPACT_ATOMS: atom_id res chain seq x y z
N MET A 1 22.96 -2.78 -82.32
CA MET A 1 22.00 -1.72 -82.70
C MET A 1 20.59 -2.18 -82.36
N ALA A 2 19.79 -1.35 -81.68
CA ALA A 2 18.34 -1.17 -81.88
C ALA A 2 17.71 -0.53 -80.62
N LYS A 3 17.15 0.67 -80.81
CA LYS A 3 16.28 1.39 -79.88
C LYS A 3 14.88 0.75 -79.85
N ALA A 4 14.08 1.23 -78.88
CA ALA A 4 12.61 1.23 -78.76
C ALA A 4 12.07 0.21 -77.73
N LYS A 5 11.02 0.49 -76.95
CA LYS A 5 10.01 1.56 -76.98
C LYS A 5 9.34 1.65 -75.61
N LYS A 6 8.98 2.86 -75.23
CA LYS A 6 8.25 3.27 -74.02
C LYS A 6 6.81 2.77 -74.08
N ALA A 7 6.30 2.14 -73.01
CA ALA A 7 4.87 1.99 -72.76
C ALA A 7 4.57 2.29 -71.28
N ALA A 8 3.74 3.30 -71.05
CA ALA A 8 3.41 3.83 -69.74
C ALA A 8 2.36 2.94 -69.06
N ALA A 9 2.74 2.28 -67.95
CA ALA A 9 1.79 1.64 -67.05
C ALA A 9 1.44 2.62 -65.92
N LYS A 10 0.22 3.19 -65.98
CA LYS A 10 -0.44 3.88 -64.86
C LYS A 10 -0.51 2.93 -63.66
N LYS A 11 0.30 3.18 -62.63
CA LYS A 11 0.10 2.58 -61.30
C LYS A 11 -1.02 3.33 -60.58
N THR A 12 -2.22 2.77 -60.59
CA THR A 12 -3.32 3.17 -59.71
C THR A 12 -2.96 2.75 -58.28
N ALA A 13 -2.32 3.66 -57.53
CA ALA A 13 -2.06 3.45 -56.12
C ALA A 13 -3.37 3.54 -55.35
N ALA A 14 -3.94 2.38 -54.98
CA ALA A 14 -5.01 2.30 -53.99
C ALA A 14 -4.49 2.87 -52.67
N ARG A 15 -4.82 4.14 -52.39
CA ARG A 15 -4.64 4.76 -51.08
C ARG A 15 -5.51 4.02 -50.07
N ARG A 16 -4.92 3.04 -49.38
CA ARG A 16 -5.47 2.53 -48.11
C ARG A 16 -5.66 3.72 -47.17
N PRO A 17 -6.85 3.94 -46.60
CA PRO A 17 -7.00 4.95 -45.56
C PRO A 17 -6.13 4.53 -44.39
N ALA A 18 -5.20 5.41 -44.00
CA ALA A 18 -4.39 5.24 -42.81
C ALA A 18 -5.33 4.97 -41.64
N ALA A 19 -5.24 3.76 -41.07
CA ALA A 19 -5.89 3.45 -39.82
C ALA A 19 -5.46 4.51 -38.82
N LYS A 20 -6.40 5.40 -38.45
CA LYS A 20 -6.22 6.32 -37.33
C LYS A 20 -5.79 5.44 -36.16
N LYS A 21 -4.52 5.53 -35.77
CA LYS A 21 -4.05 4.96 -34.50
C LYS A 21 -5.06 5.43 -33.46
N ALA A 22 -5.84 4.49 -32.93
CA ALA A 22 -6.63 4.74 -31.75
C ALA A 22 -5.61 5.26 -30.73
N ALA A 23 -5.72 6.55 -30.39
CA ALA A 23 -4.96 7.11 -29.30
C ALA A 23 -5.27 6.21 -28.11
N ALA A 24 -4.27 5.41 -27.68
CA ALA A 24 -4.38 4.62 -26.48
C ALA A 24 -4.85 5.60 -25.42
N VAL A 25 -6.10 5.44 -24.97
CA VAL A 25 -6.69 6.25 -23.92
C VAL A 25 -5.78 6.02 -22.73
N LYS A 26 -4.85 6.97 -22.54
CA LYS A 26 -3.83 6.92 -21.51
C LYS A 26 -4.61 6.81 -20.22
N ALA A 27 -4.54 5.65 -19.57
CA ALA A 27 -5.21 5.40 -18.30
C ALA A 27 -4.96 6.63 -17.41
N PRO A 28 -5.99 7.19 -16.76
CA PRO A 28 -5.82 8.41 -15.99
C PRO A 28 -4.67 8.19 -15.02
N ALA A 29 -3.59 8.93 -15.24
CA ALA A 29 -2.35 8.72 -14.50
C ALA A 29 -2.68 8.79 -13.01
N LEU A 30 -2.24 7.79 -12.24
CA LEU A 30 -2.47 7.75 -10.81
C LEU A 30 -2.01 9.09 -10.22
N PRO A 31 -2.78 9.67 -9.29
CA PRO A 31 -2.43 10.95 -8.71
C PRO A 31 -1.06 10.83 -8.03
N LYS A 32 -0.25 11.88 -8.11
CA LYS A 32 1.12 11.91 -7.55
C LYS A 32 1.19 11.42 -6.09
N SER A 33 0.12 11.63 -5.32
CA SER A 33 0.00 11.15 -3.94
C SER A 33 0.00 9.62 -3.82
N VAL A 34 -0.66 8.91 -4.75
CA VAL A 34 -0.72 7.45 -4.83
C VAL A 34 0.63 6.91 -5.29
N THR A 35 1.19 7.45 -6.38
CA THR A 35 2.51 7.02 -6.88
C THR A 35 3.61 7.19 -5.83
N ASN A 36 3.60 8.30 -5.08
CA ASN A 36 4.55 8.52 -3.99
C ASN A 36 4.35 7.55 -2.82
N ALA A 37 3.10 7.13 -2.54
CA ALA A 37 2.83 6.13 -1.53
C ALA A 37 3.31 4.73 -1.95
N GLU A 38 3.13 4.37 -3.23
CA GLU A 38 3.66 3.13 -3.81
C GLU A 38 5.19 3.08 -3.72
N ALA A 39 5.85 4.19 -4.07
CA ALA A 39 7.31 4.29 -3.95
C ALA A 39 7.77 4.09 -2.50
N LYS A 40 7.03 4.62 -1.52
CA LYS A 40 7.32 4.44 -0.09
C LYS A 40 7.16 2.98 0.36
N VAL A 41 6.12 2.27 -0.10
CA VAL A 41 5.95 0.83 0.15
C VAL A 41 7.12 0.05 -0.45
N LYS A 42 7.52 0.34 -1.69
CA LYS A 42 8.67 -0.32 -2.32
C LYS A 42 9.98 -0.09 -1.54
N LEU A 43 10.23 1.13 -1.10
CA LEU A 43 11.43 1.48 -0.32
C LEU A 43 11.48 0.70 1.00
N GLN A 44 10.38 0.71 1.75
CA GLN A 44 10.30 -0.01 3.00
C GLN A 44 10.35 -1.54 2.80
N GLY A 45 9.88 -2.06 1.66
CA GLY A 45 9.97 -3.48 1.33
C GLY A 45 11.41 -3.92 1.14
N LYS A 46 12.23 -3.07 0.49
CA LYS A 46 13.68 -3.29 0.40
C LYS A 46 14.35 -3.28 1.79
N ALA A 47 13.92 -2.40 2.69
CA ALA A 47 14.46 -2.34 4.05
C ALA A 47 14.12 -3.60 4.86
N VAL A 48 12.89 -4.13 4.75
CA VAL A 48 12.50 -5.41 5.36
C VAL A 48 13.36 -6.54 4.80
N ALA A 49 13.47 -6.66 3.47
CA ALA A 49 14.27 -7.71 2.83
C ALA A 49 15.75 -7.66 3.26
N GLN A 50 16.32 -6.45 3.41
CA GLN A 50 17.69 -6.29 3.91
C GLN A 50 17.82 -6.72 5.38
N ALA A 51 16.84 -6.38 6.22
CA ALA A 51 16.84 -6.79 7.61
C ALA A 51 16.69 -8.32 7.76
N GLU A 52 15.85 -8.95 6.94
CA GLU A 52 15.69 -10.42 6.90
C GLU A 52 16.98 -11.11 6.46
N LYS A 53 17.69 -10.58 5.46
CA LYS A 53 19.01 -11.10 5.06
C LYS A 53 20.03 -11.10 6.20
N LYS A 54 19.99 -10.11 7.09
CA LYS A 54 20.88 -10.09 8.27
C LYS A 54 20.52 -11.19 9.29
N VAL A 55 19.22 -11.48 9.44
CA VAL A 55 18.76 -12.60 10.28
C VAL A 55 19.23 -13.92 9.70
N THR A 56 19.07 -14.15 8.39
CA THR A 56 19.50 -15.41 7.75
C THR A 56 21.01 -15.60 7.82
N GLN A 57 21.81 -14.55 7.57
CA GLN A 57 23.27 -14.61 7.73
C GLN A 57 23.69 -14.99 9.16
N SER A 58 23.05 -14.40 10.16
CA SER A 58 23.34 -14.70 11.57
C SER A 58 22.90 -16.11 11.95
N GLN A 59 21.80 -16.59 11.38
CA GLN A 59 21.33 -17.97 11.56
C GLN A 59 22.33 -18.98 10.97
N THR A 60 22.83 -18.76 9.76
CA THR A 60 23.87 -19.62 9.16
C THR A 60 25.16 -19.64 9.98
N LYS A 61 25.56 -18.50 10.58
CA LYS A 61 26.68 -18.48 11.54
C LYS A 61 26.39 -19.37 12.74
N LEU A 62 25.21 -19.24 13.34
CA LEU A 62 24.81 -20.04 14.49
C LEU A 62 24.87 -21.55 14.20
N ASP A 63 24.38 -21.97 13.03
CA ASP A 63 24.36 -23.39 12.66
C ASP A 63 25.78 -23.95 12.47
N LYS A 64 26.72 -23.14 11.95
CA LYS A 64 28.15 -23.50 11.94
C LYS A 64 28.72 -23.67 13.35
N HIS A 65 28.37 -22.80 14.30
CA HIS A 65 28.83 -22.96 15.69
C HIS A 65 28.20 -24.19 16.37
N ARG A 66 26.95 -24.54 16.06
CA ARG A 66 26.33 -25.79 16.54
C ARG A 66 27.13 -27.02 16.08
N ALA A 67 27.43 -27.10 14.79
CA ALA A 67 28.24 -28.19 14.26
C ALA A 67 29.63 -28.28 14.91
N LYS A 68 30.27 -27.13 15.17
CA LYS A 68 31.55 -27.08 15.91
C LYS A 68 31.41 -27.58 17.36
N ILE A 69 30.33 -27.20 18.05
CA ILE A 69 30.04 -27.67 19.42
C ILE A 69 29.91 -29.20 19.43
N ASP A 70 29.20 -29.78 18.47
CA ASP A 70 28.99 -31.22 18.40
C ASP A 70 30.30 -31.97 18.12
N ALA A 71 31.13 -31.43 17.20
CA ALA A 71 32.45 -31.98 16.92
C ALA A 71 33.39 -31.94 18.15
N GLU A 72 33.45 -30.81 18.87
CA GLU A 72 34.27 -30.68 20.09
C GLU A 72 33.73 -31.52 21.25
N ASN A 73 32.41 -31.65 21.38
CA ASN A 73 31.79 -32.57 22.34
C ASN A 73 32.21 -34.03 22.06
N ALA A 74 32.22 -34.47 20.80
CA ALA A 74 32.64 -35.82 20.43
C ALA A 74 34.12 -36.07 20.79
N LYS A 75 35.01 -35.10 20.55
CA LYS A 75 36.41 -35.16 20.97
C LYS A 75 36.54 -35.24 22.49
N LEU A 76 35.78 -34.42 23.22
CA LEU A 76 35.77 -34.43 24.68
C LEU A 76 35.28 -35.75 25.26
N SER A 77 34.29 -36.40 24.66
CA SER A 77 33.85 -37.73 25.07
C SER A 77 34.97 -38.76 24.96
N LYS A 78 35.77 -38.73 23.87
CA LYS A 78 36.96 -39.59 23.72
C LYS A 78 38.03 -39.29 24.77
N LEU A 79 38.28 -38.02 25.07
CA LEU A 79 39.23 -37.62 26.12
C LEU A 79 38.76 -38.05 27.52
N ARG A 80 37.45 -37.97 27.81
CA ARG A 80 36.89 -38.47 29.08
C ARG A 80 37.09 -39.99 29.22
N ALA A 81 36.87 -40.75 28.14
CA ALA A 81 37.12 -42.19 28.13
C ALA A 81 38.61 -42.53 28.33
N ASP A 82 39.53 -41.81 27.68
CA ASP A 82 40.98 -41.99 27.86
C ASP A 82 41.42 -41.68 29.31
N VAL A 83 40.90 -40.60 29.90
CA VAL A 83 41.15 -40.27 31.32
C VAL A 83 40.63 -41.37 32.24
N ALA A 84 39.42 -41.90 31.98
CA ALA A 84 38.84 -42.98 32.77
C ALA A 84 39.69 -44.26 32.68
N ALA A 85 40.08 -44.67 31.48
CA ALA A 85 40.93 -45.84 31.26
C ALA A 85 42.30 -45.71 31.94
N LYS A 86 42.93 -44.53 31.86
CA LYS A 86 44.21 -44.27 32.56
C LYS A 86 44.06 -44.24 34.07
N ARG A 87 42.95 -43.70 34.58
CA ARG A 87 42.64 -43.69 36.02
C ARG A 87 42.45 -45.10 36.55
N GLU A 88 41.73 -45.95 35.83
CA GLU A 88 41.54 -47.35 36.20
C GLU A 88 42.88 -48.10 36.25
N LYS A 89 43.73 -47.92 35.24
CA LYS A 89 45.09 -48.50 35.24
C LYS A 89 45.92 -48.03 36.44
N ALA A 90 45.91 -46.72 36.73
CA ALA A 90 46.63 -46.15 37.87
C ALA A 90 46.07 -46.60 39.23
N GLN A 91 44.79 -46.99 39.32
CA GLN A 91 44.21 -47.59 40.52
C GLN A 91 44.69 -49.04 40.73
N LYS A 92 44.78 -49.82 39.65
CA LYS A 92 45.26 -51.21 39.71
C LYS A 92 46.77 -51.28 39.98
N THR A 93 47.56 -50.40 39.36
CA THR A 93 49.02 -50.33 39.54
C THR A 93 49.47 -48.88 39.78
N PRO A 94 49.58 -48.43 41.04
CA PRO A 94 49.78 -47.03 41.40
C PRO A 94 51.24 -46.57 41.26
N THR A 95 51.84 -46.75 40.09
CA THR A 95 53.18 -46.27 39.77
C THR A 95 53.20 -44.76 39.52
N ALA A 96 54.35 -44.11 39.74
CA ALA A 96 54.53 -42.68 39.46
C ALA A 96 54.27 -42.34 37.99
N ALA A 97 54.65 -43.23 37.07
CA ALA A 97 54.39 -43.07 35.63
C ALA A 97 52.88 -43.10 35.32
N ALA A 98 52.13 -44.01 35.94
CA ALA A 98 50.68 -44.11 35.77
C ALA A 98 49.96 -42.85 36.29
N LYS A 99 50.38 -42.30 37.44
CA LYS A 99 49.83 -41.03 37.98
C LYS A 99 50.10 -39.86 37.03
N ARG A 100 51.33 -39.70 36.53
CA ARG A 100 51.69 -38.66 35.54
C ARG A 100 50.88 -38.77 34.25
N ALA A 101 50.59 -39.99 33.79
CA ALA A 101 49.79 -40.22 32.59
C ALA A 101 48.32 -39.77 32.78
N VAL A 102 47.74 -39.98 33.97
CA VAL A 102 46.40 -39.47 34.32
C VAL A 102 46.38 -37.94 34.32
N ASP A 103 47.37 -37.31 34.94
CA ASP A 103 47.43 -35.84 35.01
C ASP A 103 47.58 -35.20 33.63
N THR A 104 48.42 -35.80 32.78
CA THR A 104 48.57 -35.37 31.38
C THR A 104 47.25 -35.50 30.61
N ALA A 105 46.51 -36.59 30.80
CA ALA A 105 45.21 -36.80 30.15
C ALA A 105 44.15 -35.81 30.66
N ARG A 106 44.13 -35.52 31.96
CA ARG A 106 43.28 -34.48 32.57
C ARG A 106 43.58 -33.10 32.00
N GLY A 107 44.85 -32.75 31.83
CA GLY A 107 45.27 -31.51 31.18
C GLY A 107 44.67 -31.36 29.78
N ARG A 108 44.81 -32.39 28.94
CA ARG A 108 44.21 -32.41 27.58
C ARG A 108 42.68 -32.26 27.60
N MET A 109 42.00 -32.95 28.52
CA MET A 109 40.56 -32.85 28.69
C MET A 109 40.13 -31.44 29.11
N ASN A 110 40.85 -30.80 30.03
CA ASN A 110 40.55 -29.44 30.49
C ASN A 110 40.71 -28.42 29.36
N THR A 111 41.77 -28.52 28.55
CA THR A 111 41.94 -27.69 27.35
C THR A 111 40.78 -27.85 26.38
N GLY A 112 40.29 -29.08 26.16
CA GLY A 112 39.10 -29.32 25.33
C GLY A 112 37.84 -28.69 25.93
N ARG A 113 37.68 -28.71 27.25
CA ARG A 113 36.53 -28.14 27.96
C ARG A 113 36.47 -26.62 27.81
N LEU A 114 37.62 -25.96 27.91
CA LEU A 114 37.74 -24.50 27.71
C LEU A 114 37.35 -24.12 26.27
N LYS A 115 37.92 -24.79 25.26
CA LYS A 115 37.55 -24.55 23.85
C LYS A 115 36.04 -24.71 23.60
N LEU A 116 35.43 -25.75 24.17
CA LEU A 116 33.99 -25.97 24.06
C LEU A 116 33.19 -24.86 24.75
N GLN A 117 33.66 -24.35 25.89
CA GLN A 117 33.02 -23.25 26.61
C GLN A 117 33.06 -21.96 25.78
N ASP A 118 34.19 -21.64 25.17
CA ASP A 118 34.36 -20.45 24.32
C ASP A 118 33.39 -20.49 23.13
N ILE A 119 33.33 -21.62 22.41
CA ILE A 119 32.42 -21.77 21.26
C ILE A 119 30.95 -21.69 21.70
N ARG A 120 30.60 -22.20 22.89
CA ARG A 120 29.24 -22.07 23.45
C ARG A 120 28.92 -20.64 23.84
N ALA A 121 29.88 -19.89 24.38
CA ALA A 121 29.72 -18.48 24.70
C ALA A 121 29.49 -17.65 23.43
N GLU A 122 30.29 -17.86 22.39
CA GLU A 122 30.11 -17.25 21.06
C GLU A 122 28.73 -17.58 20.47
N ALA A 123 28.29 -18.85 20.53
CA ALA A 123 26.97 -19.25 20.05
C ALA A 123 25.84 -18.54 20.81
N LYS A 124 26.02 -18.24 22.10
CA LYS A 124 25.05 -17.49 22.91
C LYS A 124 24.97 -16.02 22.47
N LEU A 125 26.12 -15.40 22.16
CA LEU A 125 26.16 -14.05 21.59
C LEU A 125 25.44 -13.99 20.23
N ILE A 126 25.71 -14.94 19.34
CA ILE A 126 25.03 -15.01 18.03
C ILE A 126 23.50 -15.17 18.19
N ARG A 127 23.03 -15.93 19.18
CA ARG A 127 21.58 -16.01 19.48
C ARG A 127 21.00 -14.66 19.88
N ALA A 128 21.71 -13.89 20.70
CA ALA A 128 21.30 -12.55 21.09
C ALA A 128 21.26 -11.60 19.88
N GLU A 129 22.25 -11.68 18.99
CA GLU A 129 22.28 -10.92 17.73
C GLU A 129 21.07 -11.26 16.84
N ILE A 130 20.72 -12.54 16.70
CA ILE A 130 19.54 -12.96 15.94
C ILE A 130 18.26 -12.37 16.53
N GLN A 131 18.11 -12.36 17.86
CA GLN A 131 16.96 -11.76 18.51
C GLN A 131 16.89 -10.25 18.29
N ALA A 132 18.02 -9.55 18.38
CA ALA A 132 18.10 -8.13 18.08
C ALA A 132 17.75 -7.84 16.61
N ALA A 133 18.27 -8.62 15.67
CA ALA A 133 17.97 -8.52 14.25
C ALA A 133 16.48 -8.78 13.95
N LYS A 134 15.86 -9.78 14.60
CA LYS A 134 14.41 -10.03 14.50
C LYS A 134 13.58 -8.84 15.01
N LYS A 135 14.01 -8.17 16.08
CA LYS A 135 13.35 -6.93 16.54
C LYS A 135 13.45 -5.80 15.51
N VAL A 136 14.56 -5.70 14.78
CA VAL A 136 14.70 -4.73 13.67
C VAL A 136 13.75 -5.09 12.52
N VAL A 137 13.69 -6.36 12.11
CA VAL A 137 12.72 -6.84 11.10
C VAL A 137 11.30 -6.46 11.50
N ALA A 138 10.89 -6.72 12.74
CA ALA A 138 9.57 -6.38 13.24
C ALA A 138 9.27 -4.86 13.15
N ARG A 139 10.26 -4.01 13.44
CA ARG A 139 10.15 -2.55 13.31
C ARG A 139 9.96 -2.13 11.85
N GLU A 140 10.75 -2.70 10.93
CA GLU A 140 10.63 -2.40 9.50
C GLU A 140 9.32 -2.92 8.90
N VAL A 141 8.86 -4.11 9.32
CA VAL A 141 7.54 -4.64 8.92
C VAL A 141 6.41 -3.75 9.44
N LYS A 142 6.53 -3.19 10.66
CA LYS A 142 5.54 -2.22 11.17
C LYS A 142 5.50 -0.96 10.31
N LYS A 143 6.67 -0.43 9.90
CA LYS A 143 6.75 0.70 8.96
C LYS A 143 6.10 0.34 7.62
N MET A 144 6.41 -0.82 7.05
CA MET A 144 5.80 -1.34 5.82
C MET A 144 4.28 -1.36 5.87
N ARG A 145 3.71 -1.98 6.91
CA ARG A 145 2.26 -2.05 7.11
C ARG A 145 1.63 -0.66 7.18
N THR A 146 2.31 0.33 7.78
CA THR A 146 1.80 1.71 7.80
C THR A 146 1.82 2.36 6.42
N ALA A 147 2.84 2.14 5.60
CA ALA A 147 2.86 2.65 4.23
C ALA A 147 1.81 1.97 3.35
N GLU A 148 1.60 0.66 3.50
CA GLU A 148 0.55 -0.09 2.79
C GLU A 148 -0.84 0.45 3.13
N ARG A 149 -1.12 0.70 4.42
CA ARG A 149 -2.38 1.34 4.85
C ARG A 149 -2.54 2.73 4.25
N ASN A 150 -1.47 3.54 4.20
CA ASN A 150 -1.49 4.87 3.60
C ASN A 150 -1.78 4.80 2.09
N LEU A 151 -1.14 3.87 1.38
CA LEU A 151 -1.38 3.62 -0.03
C LEU A 151 -2.83 3.21 -0.28
N LYS A 152 -3.34 2.25 0.49
CA LYS A 152 -4.73 1.80 0.41
C LYS A 152 -5.74 2.91 0.65
N ALA A 153 -5.48 3.78 1.63
CA ALA A 153 -6.33 4.95 1.89
C ALA A 153 -6.35 5.91 0.69
N LYS A 154 -5.18 6.21 0.11
CA LYS A 154 -5.07 7.10 -1.05
C LYS A 154 -5.72 6.54 -2.32
N LEU A 155 -5.63 5.23 -2.53
CA LEU A 155 -6.33 4.55 -3.62
C LEU A 155 -7.85 4.65 -3.45
N ARG A 156 -8.38 4.37 -2.25
CA ARG A 156 -9.81 4.54 -1.95
C ARG A 156 -10.28 5.99 -2.15
N ASP A 157 -9.48 6.97 -1.73
CA ASP A 157 -9.84 8.38 -1.92
C ASP A 157 -9.84 8.79 -3.40
N HIS A 158 -8.91 8.25 -4.18
CA HIS A 158 -8.89 8.44 -5.63
C HIS A 158 -10.13 7.82 -6.29
N GLU A 159 -10.47 6.58 -5.94
CA GLU A 159 -11.67 5.88 -6.42
C GLU A 159 -12.96 6.63 -6.04
N ARG A 160 -13.07 7.11 -4.79
CA ARG A 160 -14.20 7.93 -4.33
C ARG A 160 -14.32 9.23 -5.13
N LYS A 161 -13.20 9.87 -5.47
CA LYS A 161 -13.20 11.09 -6.30
C LYS A 161 -13.66 10.79 -7.73
N LEU A 162 -13.19 9.70 -8.33
CA LEU A 162 -13.65 9.27 -9.65
C LEU A 162 -15.14 8.92 -9.64
N ALA A 163 -15.62 8.20 -8.64
CA ALA A 163 -17.03 7.87 -8.48
C ALA A 163 -17.91 9.12 -8.30
N LYS A 164 -17.45 10.13 -7.54
CA LYS A 164 -18.15 11.42 -7.41
C LYS A 164 -18.21 12.17 -8.75
N LYS A 165 -17.11 12.20 -9.50
CA LYS A 165 -17.07 12.82 -10.84
C LYS A 165 -18.03 12.11 -11.79
N ALA A 166 -18.03 10.79 -11.83
CA ALA A 166 -18.93 10.00 -12.65
C ALA A 166 -20.41 10.27 -12.31
N LYS A 167 -20.77 10.32 -11.01
CA LYS A 167 -22.14 10.67 -10.58
C LYS A 167 -22.52 12.10 -10.94
N ALA A 168 -21.59 13.05 -10.86
CA ALA A 168 -21.84 14.43 -11.28
C ALA A 168 -22.04 14.55 -12.79
N GLU A 169 -21.29 13.80 -13.60
CA GLU A 169 -21.47 13.74 -15.04
C GLU A 169 -22.79 13.07 -15.43
N GLN A 170 -23.16 11.96 -14.79
CA GLN A 170 -24.46 11.32 -14.97
C GLN A 170 -25.61 12.29 -14.67
N LYS A 171 -25.55 13.02 -13.56
CA LYS A 171 -26.57 14.04 -13.22
C LYS A 171 -26.64 15.17 -14.25
N LYS A 172 -25.50 15.60 -14.80
CA LYS A 172 -25.46 16.62 -15.87
C LYS A 172 -26.10 16.10 -17.16
N ILE A 173 -25.82 14.85 -17.54
CA ILE A 173 -26.39 14.20 -18.73
C ILE A 173 -27.91 14.04 -18.54
N GLU A 174 -28.34 13.58 -17.36
CA GLU A 174 -29.76 13.41 -17.03
C GLU A 174 -30.52 14.76 -16.99
N GLN A 175 -29.91 15.81 -16.44
CA GLN A 175 -30.48 17.16 -16.47
C GLN A 175 -30.59 17.71 -17.89
N LYS A 176 -29.57 17.50 -18.74
CA LYS A 176 -29.62 17.86 -20.16
C LYS A 176 -30.73 17.11 -20.89
N ALA A 177 -30.90 15.82 -20.62
CA ALA A 177 -31.99 15.01 -21.17
C ALA A 177 -33.38 15.50 -20.70
N LYS A 178 -33.54 15.84 -19.42
CA LYS A 178 -34.80 16.40 -18.88
C LYS A 178 -35.13 17.77 -19.48
N VAL A 179 -34.14 18.63 -19.67
CA VAL A 179 -34.33 19.93 -20.34
C VAL A 179 -34.69 19.76 -21.80
N ALA A 180 -34.07 18.81 -22.51
CA ALA A 180 -34.41 18.47 -23.89
C ALA A 180 -35.85 17.94 -24.00
N ALA A 181 -36.27 17.04 -23.10
CA ALA A 181 -37.63 16.51 -23.05
C ALA A 181 -38.67 17.61 -22.76
N ARG A 182 -38.39 18.54 -21.83
CA ARG A 182 -39.27 19.69 -21.55
C ARG A 182 -39.39 20.64 -22.75
N LYS A 183 -38.29 20.90 -23.46
CA LYS A 183 -38.30 21.69 -24.71
C LYS A 183 -39.12 21.00 -25.81
N ALA A 184 -39.03 19.68 -25.93
CA ALA A 184 -39.80 18.90 -26.88
C ALA A 184 -41.31 18.92 -26.55
N ALA A 185 -41.67 18.71 -25.27
CA ALA A 185 -43.05 18.78 -24.80
C ALA A 185 -43.67 20.18 -24.94
N ALA A 186 -42.90 21.25 -24.72
CA ALA A 186 -43.36 22.63 -24.91
C ALA A 186 -43.60 22.96 -26.40
N LYS A 187 -42.78 22.43 -27.30
CA LYS A 187 -43.03 22.50 -28.75
C LYS A 187 -44.29 21.75 -29.13
N ALA A 188 -44.50 20.53 -28.63
CA ALA A 188 -45.72 19.75 -28.87
C ALA A 188 -47.00 20.47 -28.40
N LYS A 189 -47.00 21.07 -27.20
CA LYS A 189 -48.14 21.88 -26.71
C LYS A 189 -48.41 23.14 -27.54
N ARG A 190 -47.37 23.79 -28.08
CA ARG A 190 -47.55 24.94 -29.00
C ARG A 190 -48.17 24.52 -30.33
N VAL A 191 -47.81 23.36 -30.85
CA VAL A 191 -48.42 22.80 -32.07
C VAL A 191 -49.87 22.42 -31.82
N ALA A 192 -50.19 21.82 -30.66
CA ALA A 192 -51.57 21.51 -30.27
C ALA A 192 -52.45 22.77 -30.06
N LYS A 193 -51.90 23.87 -29.52
CA LYS A 193 -52.64 25.14 -29.38
C LYS A 193 -52.86 25.86 -30.72
N LYS A 194 -52.04 25.56 -31.75
CA LYS A 194 -52.21 26.10 -33.11
C LYS A 194 -53.16 25.24 -33.97
N ALA A 195 -53.55 24.06 -33.49
CA ALA A 195 -54.52 23.16 -34.12
C ALA A 195 -55.91 23.16 -33.44
N ALA A 196 -56.12 23.98 -32.41
CA ALA A 196 -57.46 24.18 -31.84
C ALA A 196 -58.23 25.21 -32.68
N PRO A 197 -59.46 24.91 -33.14
CA PRO A 197 -60.24 25.86 -33.93
C PRO A 197 -60.58 27.10 -33.10
N SER A 198 -60.40 28.26 -33.72
CA SER A 198 -60.86 29.55 -33.21
C SER A 198 -62.36 29.50 -32.96
N LYS A 199 -62.80 29.53 -31.70
CA LYS A 199 -64.18 29.95 -31.40
C LYS A 199 -64.30 31.45 -31.74
N PRO A 200 -65.32 31.87 -32.49
CA PRO A 200 -65.43 33.24 -32.97
C PRO A 200 -65.65 34.23 -31.82
N LYS A 201 -64.98 35.38 -31.98
CA LYS A 201 -65.21 36.61 -31.23
C LYS A 201 -66.70 37.00 -31.36
N LYS A 202 -67.39 37.16 -30.23
CA LYS A 202 -68.52 38.10 -30.13
C LYS A 202 -68.03 39.36 -29.42
N ALA A 203 -68.36 40.52 -29.98
CA ALA A 203 -68.22 41.84 -29.37
C ALA A 203 -69.47 42.66 -29.75
N PRO A 204 -69.81 43.75 -29.06
CA PRO A 204 -69.80 43.98 -27.60
C PRO A 204 -71.19 44.47 -27.11
N ALA A 205 -71.63 44.09 -25.91
CA ALA A 205 -72.75 44.76 -25.24
C ALA A 205 -72.20 45.72 -24.17
N LYS A 206 -72.67 46.97 -24.22
CA LYS A 206 -72.25 48.12 -23.41
C LYS A 206 -72.78 48.08 -21.96
N LYS A 207 -72.04 48.78 -21.07
CA LYS A 207 -72.35 49.25 -19.70
C LYS A 207 -72.42 48.16 -18.62
N ALA A 208 -71.88 48.31 -17.40
CA ALA A 208 -71.69 49.51 -16.60
C ALA A 208 -70.38 49.52 -15.77
N VAL A 209 -70.05 50.74 -15.34
CA VAL A 209 -68.92 51.19 -14.54
C VAL A 209 -69.01 50.67 -13.10
N ALA A 210 -67.90 50.17 -12.55
CA ALA A 210 -67.56 50.34 -11.14
C ALA A 210 -66.05 50.15 -10.93
N SER A 211 -65.48 51.08 -10.19
CA SER A 211 -64.07 51.45 -10.11
C SER A 211 -63.31 50.83 -8.93
N LYS A 212 -62.04 50.46 -9.17
CA LYS A 212 -60.84 50.56 -8.28
C LYS A 212 -60.82 49.75 -6.95
N PRO A 213 -59.64 49.61 -6.29
CA PRO A 213 -58.25 49.74 -6.74
C PRO A 213 -57.30 48.60 -6.29
N ALA A 214 -56.10 48.67 -6.84
CA ALA A 214 -54.91 47.92 -6.46
C ALA A 214 -54.51 48.06 -4.98
N ALA A 215 -54.02 46.97 -4.39
CA ALA A 215 -53.23 47.00 -3.16
C ALA A 215 -51.79 46.54 -3.45
N LYS A 216 -50.89 47.53 -3.50
CA LYS A 216 -49.46 47.37 -3.18
C LYS A 216 -49.32 46.79 -1.76
N LYS A 217 -48.31 45.94 -1.53
CA LYS A 217 -47.41 45.99 -0.35
C LYS A 217 -46.32 44.90 -0.47
N THR A 218 -45.06 45.29 -0.77
CA THR A 218 -43.90 45.44 0.14
C THR A 218 -43.18 44.13 0.48
N THR A 219 -41.94 44.01 0.01
CA THR A 219 -40.88 43.18 0.63
C THR A 219 -40.54 43.73 2.04
N PRO A 220 -40.00 42.93 2.98
CA PRO A 220 -38.54 42.89 3.06
C PRO A 220 -37.93 41.54 3.48
N ARG A 221 -36.85 41.23 2.77
CA ARG A 221 -35.62 40.54 3.18
C ARG A 221 -35.31 40.68 4.69
N LYS A 222 -35.02 39.56 5.39
CA LYS A 222 -34.19 39.56 6.60
C LYS A 222 -33.13 38.46 6.54
N ALA A 223 -31.90 38.89 6.79
CA ALA A 223 -30.63 38.18 6.69
C ALA A 223 -30.41 37.15 7.82
N PRO A 224 -29.44 36.22 7.69
CA PRO A 224 -29.20 35.13 8.64
C PRO A 224 -28.58 35.63 9.96
N ALA A 225 -29.09 35.13 11.09
CA ALA A 225 -28.53 35.38 12.40
C ALA A 225 -27.20 34.62 12.58
N LYS A 226 -26.13 35.38 12.78
CA LYS A 226 -24.79 34.98 13.22
C LYS A 226 -24.67 35.32 14.72
N LYS A 227 -24.33 34.32 15.55
CA LYS A 227 -23.74 34.32 16.93
C LYS A 227 -24.41 33.15 17.68
N ALA A 228 -23.70 32.28 18.40
CA ALA A 228 -22.60 32.56 19.29
C ALA A 228 -21.54 31.44 19.31
N ALA A 229 -20.32 31.87 19.56
CA ALA A 229 -19.20 31.04 19.96
C ALA A 229 -19.43 30.45 21.36
N ALA A 230 -19.08 29.18 21.54
CA ALA A 230 -18.72 28.64 22.85
C ALA A 230 -17.44 27.81 22.66
N LYS A 231 -16.30 28.49 22.79
CA LYS A 231 -15.03 27.87 23.17
C LYS A 231 -15.22 27.31 24.58
N ARG A 232 -15.02 26.01 24.80
CA ARG A 232 -14.65 25.49 26.11
C ARG A 232 -13.35 24.69 25.98
N ALA A 233 -12.34 25.19 26.67
CA ALA A 233 -11.01 24.64 26.81
C ALA A 233 -11.03 23.35 27.66
N PRO A 234 -10.01 22.47 27.54
CA PRO A 234 -9.93 21.24 28.32
C PRO A 234 -9.55 21.51 29.78
N ALA A 235 -10.31 20.93 30.71
CA ALA A 235 -9.98 20.92 32.13
C ALA A 235 -8.78 19.99 32.40
N LYS A 236 -7.85 20.51 33.21
CA LYS A 236 -6.63 19.85 33.73
C LYS A 236 -6.88 19.47 35.20
N LYS A 237 -6.16 18.43 35.66
CA LYS A 237 -6.05 17.82 37.02
C LYS A 237 -7.01 16.66 37.28
N ALA A 238 -6.64 15.55 37.93
CA ALA A 238 -5.49 15.29 38.80
C ALA A 238 -5.00 13.83 38.68
N ALA A 239 -3.74 13.64 39.07
CA ALA A 239 -3.20 12.38 39.53
C ALA A 239 -3.70 12.09 40.95
N SER A 240 -3.93 10.82 41.27
CA SER A 240 -3.78 10.29 42.63
C SER A 240 -3.34 8.83 42.54
N SER A 241 -2.27 8.54 43.28
CA SER A 241 -1.83 7.26 43.87
C SER A 241 -2.65 6.00 43.60
#